data_AF-A0A947J9S2-F1
#
_entry.id   AF-A0A947J9S2-F1
#
_cell.length_a   1.000
_cell.length_b   1.000
_cell.length_c   1.000
_cell.angle_alpha   90.00
_cell.angle_beta   90.00
_cell.angle_gamma   90.00
#
_symmetry.space_group_name_H-M   'P 1'
#
loop_
_entity.id
_entity.type
_entity.pdbx_description
1 polymer ?
#
loop_
_entity_poly.entity_id
_entity_poly.type
_entity_poly.pdbx_seq_one_letter_code
_entity_poly.pdbx_strand_id
1 'polypeptide(L)'
;HWYLMALGVAPGRQGRGIGARLLSPILRRASDEGLPCYLETQTERNVTFYGKLGFEVLLEEREPVGGLPLWFMARQPVRAE
;
A
#
# COMPACT_ATOMS: atom_id res chain seq x y z
N HIS A 1 10.28 -1.98 9.54
CA HIS A 1 9.20 -2.02 8.53
C HIS A 1 9.70 -1.30 7.28
N TRP A 2 9.19 -1.66 6.10
CA TRP A 2 9.35 -0.87 4.88
C TRP A 2 8.25 0.18 4.80
N TYR A 3 8.55 1.35 4.24
CA TYR A 3 7.57 2.42 4.04
C TYR A 3 7.41 2.71 2.55
N LEU A 4 6.19 2.56 2.04
CA LEU A 4 5.85 2.96 0.67
C LEU A 4 5.49 4.45 0.66
N MET A 5 6.50 5.28 0.48
CA MET A 5 6.33 6.73 0.41
C MET A 5 5.51 7.17 -0.80
N ALA A 6 5.73 6.57 -1.98
CA ALA A 6 5.03 6.94 -3.19
C ALA A 6 4.96 5.80 -4.21
N LEU A 7 3.85 5.72 -4.92
CA LEU A 7 3.66 4.85 -6.08
C LEU A 7 2.80 5.59 -7.11
N GLY A 8 3.31 5.69 -8.34
CA GLY A 8 2.63 6.38 -9.43
C GLY A 8 2.56 5.54 -10.69
N VAL A 9 1.41 5.59 -11.37
CA VAL A 9 1.23 5.08 -12.74
C VAL A 9 0.58 6.18 -13.56
N ALA A 10 1.20 6.51 -14.70
CA ALA A 10 0.68 7.51 -15.63
C ALA A 10 -0.82 7.25 -15.95
N PRO A 11 -1.69 8.28 -16.01
CA PRO A 11 -3.14 8.10 -16.14
C PRO A 11 -3.57 7.16 -17.27
N GLY A 12 -3.03 7.35 -18.49
CA GLY A 12 -3.31 6.50 -19.66
C GLY A 12 -2.75 5.07 -19.58
N ARG A 13 -2.09 4.70 -18.48
CA ARG A 13 -1.49 3.38 -18.24
C ARG A 13 -2.08 2.68 -17.00
N GLN A 14 -3.01 3.32 -16.28
CA GLN A 14 -3.69 2.73 -15.13
C GLN A 14 -4.64 1.60 -15.54
N GLY A 15 -5.07 0.78 -14.57
CA GLY A 15 -5.99 -0.35 -14.82
C GLY A 15 -5.37 -1.58 -15.49
N ARG A 16 -4.05 -1.56 -15.76
CA ARG A 16 -3.32 -2.64 -16.47
C ARG A 16 -2.41 -3.46 -15.56
N GLY A 17 -2.62 -3.42 -14.24
CA GLY A 17 -1.80 -4.14 -13.26
C GLY A 17 -0.38 -3.61 -13.05
N ILE A 18 -0.01 -2.47 -13.66
CA ILE A 18 1.35 -1.92 -13.59
C ILE A 18 1.77 -1.59 -12.16
N GLY A 19 0.89 -0.96 -11.37
CA GLY A 19 1.20 -0.62 -9.98
C GLY A 19 1.53 -1.85 -9.12
N ALA A 20 0.76 -2.92 -9.28
CA ALA A 20 1.02 -4.19 -8.58
C ALA A 20 2.36 -4.80 -9.00
N ARG A 21 2.70 -4.76 -10.29
CA ARG A 21 3.98 -5.26 -10.82
C ARG A 21 5.17 -4.44 -10.32
N LEU A 22 5.03 -3.12 -10.20
CA LEU A 22 6.06 -2.25 -9.63
C LEU A 22 6.27 -2.54 -8.14
N LEU A 23 5.19 -2.80 -7.40
CA LEU A 23 5.25 -3.00 -5.95
C LEU A 23 5.68 -4.42 -5.56
N SER A 24 5.38 -5.44 -6.37
CA SER A 24 5.68 -6.85 -6.10
C SER A 24 7.12 -7.14 -5.65
N PRO A 25 8.19 -6.70 -6.35
CA PRO A 25 9.56 -6.97 -5.90
C PRO A 25 9.89 -6.32 -4.55
N ILE A 26 9.31 -5.17 -4.25
CA ILE A 26 9.49 -4.46 -2.96
C ILE A 26 8.82 -5.26 -1.84
N LEU A 27 7.59 -5.74 -2.05
CA LEU A 27 6.90 -6.56 -1.04
C LEU A 27 7.58 -7.91 -0.80
N ARG A 28 8.15 -8.50 -1.86
CA ARG A 28 8.97 -9.70 -1.74
C ARG A 28 10.20 -9.42 -0.88
N ARG A 29 10.94 -8.36 -1.19
CA ARG A 29 12.11 -7.95 -0.40
C ARG A 29 11.78 -7.70 1.07
N ALA A 30 10.69 -6.98 1.36
CA ALA A 30 10.22 -6.76 2.72
C ALA A 30 9.88 -8.08 3.43
N SER A 31 9.26 -9.03 2.72
CA SER A 31 8.93 -10.36 3.27
C SER A 31 10.18 -11.19 3.54
N ASP A 32 11.17 -11.18 2.62
CA ASP A 32 12.46 -11.87 2.78
C ASP A 32 13.24 -11.34 4.00
N GLU A 33 13.09 -10.05 4.32
CA GLU A 33 13.69 -9.42 5.51
C GLU A 33 12.86 -9.63 6.79
N GLY A 34 11.70 -10.29 6.70
CA GLY A 34 10.79 -10.48 7.83
C GLY A 34 10.17 -9.18 8.35
N LEU A 35 10.07 -8.15 7.50
CA LEU A 35 9.57 -6.83 7.86
C LEU A 35 8.20 -6.54 7.23
N PRO A 36 7.25 -5.94 7.97
CA PRO A 36 6.00 -5.48 7.38
C PRO A 36 6.24 -4.28 6.47
N CYS A 37 5.34 -4.06 5.51
CA CYS A 37 5.31 -2.87 4.65
C CYS A 37 4.12 -1.99 5.04
N TYR A 38 4.35 -0.69 5.21
CA TYR A 38 3.38 0.27 5.68
C TYR A 38 3.20 1.41 4.66
N LEU A 39 1.99 1.99 4.59
CA LEU A 39 1.66 3.14 3.75
C LEU A 39 0.49 3.94 4.33
N GLU A 40 0.36 5.18 3.88
CA GLU A 40 -0.87 5.96 3.99
C GLU A 40 -1.50 6.21 2.61
N THR A 41 -2.82 6.40 2.59
CA THR A 41 -3.54 6.83 1.40
C THR A 41 -4.78 7.65 1.75
N GLN A 42 -5.19 8.53 0.84
CA GLN A 42 -6.33 9.44 1.02
C GLN A 42 -7.52 9.14 0.10
N THR A 43 -7.52 7.97 -0.58
CA THR A 43 -8.61 7.58 -1.47
C THR A 43 -9.04 6.14 -1.24
N GLU A 44 -10.36 5.88 -1.22
CA GLU A 44 -10.94 4.53 -1.11
C GLU A 44 -10.52 3.60 -2.26
N ARG A 45 -10.33 4.17 -3.46
CA ARG A 45 -9.82 3.42 -4.62
C ARG A 45 -8.46 2.79 -4.31
N ASN A 46 -7.58 3.53 -3.63
CA ASN A 46 -6.27 3.04 -3.24
C ASN A 46 -6.38 2.04 -2.09
N VAL A 47 -7.28 2.24 -1.12
CA VAL A 47 -7.56 1.23 -0.08
C VAL A 47 -7.92 -0.11 -0.71
N THR A 48 -8.84 -0.10 -1.69
CA THR A 48 -9.22 -1.30 -2.44
C THR A 48 -8.04 -1.89 -3.22
N PHE A 49 -7.22 -1.06 -3.86
CA PHE A 49 -6.05 -1.51 -4.61
C PHE A 49 -5.00 -2.18 -3.71
N TYR A 50 -4.64 -1.55 -2.60
CA TYR A 50 -3.66 -2.10 -1.65
C TYR A 50 -4.22 -3.30 -0.89
N GLY A 51 -5.52 -3.32 -0.59
CA GLY A 51 -6.21 -4.49 -0.02
C GLY A 51 -6.02 -5.76 -0.86
N LYS A 52 -6.15 -5.64 -2.19
CA LYS A 52 -5.88 -6.75 -3.13
C LYS A 52 -4.41 -7.23 -3.12
N LEU A 53 -3.49 -6.43 -2.59
CA LEU A 53 -2.07 -6.78 -2.44
C LEU A 53 -1.74 -7.32 -1.03
N GLY A 54 -2.75 -7.49 -0.18
CA GLY A 54 -2.62 -8.02 1.18
C GLY A 54 -2.31 -6.95 2.24
N PHE A 55 -2.56 -5.68 1.96
CA PHE A 55 -2.53 -4.64 2.98
C PHE A 55 -3.88 -4.61 3.71
N GLU A 56 -3.82 -4.43 5.02
CA GLU A 56 -4.98 -4.28 5.89
C GLU A 56 -5.02 -2.85 6.45
N VAL A 57 -6.22 -2.30 6.64
CA VAL A 57 -6.39 -1.01 7.30
C VAL A 57 -6.11 -1.19 8.79
N LEU A 58 -5.16 -0.41 9.31
CA LEU A 58 -4.85 -0.35 10.73
C LEU A 58 -5.63 0.76 11.44
N LEU A 59 -5.78 1.89 10.76
CA LEU A 59 -6.39 3.09 11.30
C LEU A 59 -7.02 3.91 10.15
N GLU A 60 -8.20 4.44 10.42
CA GLU A 60 -8.89 5.40 9.57
C GLU A 60 -9.10 6.68 10.37
N GLU A 61 -8.55 7.77 9.86
CA GLU A 61 -8.64 9.08 10.46
C GLU A 61 -9.04 10.13 9.41
N ARG A 62 -9.24 11.35 9.89
CA ARG A 62 -9.29 12.54 9.05
C ARG A 62 -8.10 13.40 9.40
N GLU A 63 -7.40 13.91 8.39
CA GLU A 63 -6.28 14.80 8.70
C GLU A 63 -6.79 16.11 9.35
N PRO A 64 -6.01 16.71 10.27
CA PRO A 64 -6.52 17.72 11.20
C PRO A 64 -6.95 19.06 10.60
N VAL A 65 -6.50 19.39 9.37
CA VAL A 65 -6.66 20.73 8.79
C VAL A 65 -7.79 20.77 7.78
N GLY A 66 -7.76 19.91 6.76
CA GLY A 66 -8.73 19.87 5.67
C GLY A 66 -9.77 18.73 5.81
N GLY A 67 -9.66 17.89 6.82
CA GLY A 67 -10.60 16.80 7.10
C GLY A 67 -10.61 15.69 6.02
N LEU A 68 -9.57 15.61 5.18
CA LEU A 68 -9.48 14.56 4.17
C LEU A 68 -9.35 13.18 4.84
N PRO A 69 -10.06 12.16 4.33
CA PRO A 69 -9.87 10.79 4.80
C PRO A 69 -8.40 10.38 4.69
N LEU A 70 -7.90 9.69 5.70
CA LEU A 70 -6.54 9.17 5.78
C LEU A 70 -6.59 7.74 6.32
N TRP A 71 -6.18 6.79 5.49
CA TRP A 71 -6.05 5.39 5.88
C TRP A 71 -4.60 5.02 6.04
N PHE A 72 -4.30 4.42 7.18
CA PHE A 72 -3.02 3.82 7.52
C PHE A 72 -3.15 2.33 7.24
N MET A 73 -2.31 1.79 6.36
CA MET A 73 -2.39 0.39 5.96
C MET A 73 -1.05 -0.31 6.12
N ALA A 74 -1.09 -1.59 6.49
CA ALA A 74 0.10 -2.42 6.58
C ALA A 74 -0.12 -3.81 6.01
N ARG A 75 0.94 -4.38 5.46
CA ARG A 75 1.02 -5.77 5.02
C ARG A 75 2.10 -6.48 5.82
N GLN A 76 1.73 -7.57 6.49
CA GLN A 76 2.70 -8.42 7.19
C GLN A 76 3.60 -9.19 6.20
N PRO A 77 4.84 -9.54 6.59
CA PRO A 77 5.68 -10.39 5.78
C PRO A 77 5.01 -11.77 5.62
N VAL A 78 5.00 -12.30 4.40
CA VAL A 78 4.50 -13.66 4.17
C VAL A 78 5.62 -14.62 4.56
N ARG A 79 5.34 -15.54 5.48
CA ARG A 79 6.30 -16.59 5.84
C ARG A 79 6.58 -17.42 4.59
N ALA A 80 7.85 -17.61 4.26
CA ALA A 80 8.22 -18.68 3.35
C ALA A 80 7.94 -20.00 4.07
N GLU A 81 7.06 -20.82 3.51
CA GLU A 81 6.89 -22.23 3.91
C GLU A 81 8.10 -23.05 3.44
#